data_AF-A0A8S3ZY71-F1
#
_entry.id   AF-A0A8S3ZY71-F1
#
_cell.length_a   1.000
_cell.length_b   1.000
_cell.length_c   1.000
_cell.angle_alpha   90.00
_cell.angle_beta   90.00
_cell.angle_gamma   90.00
#
_symmetry.space_group_name_H-M   'P 1'
#
loop_
_entity.id
_entity.type
_entity.pdbx_description
1 polymer ?
#
loop_
_entity_poly.entity_id
_entity_poly.type
_entity_poly.pdbx_seq_one_letter_code
_entity_poly.pdbx_strand_id
1 'polypeptide(L)'
;GHIKRHIDIHKDGCTTANRNHHGIDVRNQTYIRLTDQHKRAIRAIRKIRYFVARRKFREALRPYDVKDVIEQYSAGHVDMLGRIKNLQGRLDQILGRQGSKSKDVYESKVCLASRIVKVERQIRRLRQREEQMVH
;
A
#
# COMPACT_ATOMS: atom_id res chain seq x y z
N GLY A 1 -23.01 36.50 -24.16
CA GLY A 1 -23.29 35.68 -25.35
C GLY A 1 -22.27 34.56 -25.42
N HIS A 2 -22.73 33.33 -25.61
CA HIS A 2 -21.94 32.10 -25.58
C HIS A 2 -20.88 32.07 -26.70
N ILE A 3 -19.60 31.88 -26.35
CA ILE A 3 -18.54 31.62 -27.35
C ILE A 3 -18.27 30.12 -27.36
N LYS A 4 -19.03 29.42 -28.21
CA LYS A 4 -18.89 28.00 -28.50
C LYS A 4 -17.72 27.83 -29.47
N ARG A 5 -16.52 27.49 -28.97
CA ARG A 5 -15.41 27.04 -29.82
C ARG A 5 -15.71 25.62 -30.28
N HIS A 6 -16.27 25.52 -31.49
CA HIS A 6 -16.31 24.28 -32.26
C HIS A 6 -14.85 23.88 -32.52
N ILE A 7 -14.43 22.76 -31.95
CA ILE A 7 -13.17 22.11 -32.32
C ILE A 7 -13.59 21.00 -33.26
N ASP A 8 -13.46 21.26 -34.56
CA ASP A 8 -13.66 20.25 -35.59
C ASP A 8 -12.60 19.17 -35.40
N ILE A 9 -13.04 18.01 -34.91
CA ILE A 9 -12.23 16.80 -34.89
C ILE A 9 -12.27 16.26 -36.32
N HIS A 10 -11.32 16.72 -37.13
CA HIS A 10 -11.05 16.11 -38.42
C HIS A 10 -10.71 14.63 -38.18
N LYS A 11 -11.62 13.75 -38.60
CA LYS A 11 -11.42 12.31 -38.62
C LYS A 11 -10.52 12.00 -39.81
N ASP A 12 -9.22 11.96 -39.60
CA ASP A 12 -8.32 11.42 -40.61
C ASP A 12 -8.42 9.89 -40.60
N GLY A 13 -9.02 9.39 -41.68
CA GLY A 13 -9.20 7.97 -41.96
C GLY A 13 -7.86 7.23 -41.98
N CYS A 14 -7.85 6.04 -41.39
CA CYS A 14 -6.73 5.12 -41.49
C CYS A 14 -6.78 4.45 -42.87
N THR A 15 -6.04 4.98 -43.84
CA THR A 15 -5.77 4.27 -45.10
C THR A 15 -4.83 3.10 -44.82
N THR A 16 -5.34 1.88 -44.93
CA THR A 16 -4.55 0.65 -44.87
C THR A 16 -3.77 0.49 -46.18
N ALA A 17 -2.54 0.98 -46.21
CA ALA A 17 -1.59 0.69 -47.29
C ALA A 17 -0.96 -0.69 -47.05
N ASN A 18 -1.44 -1.68 -47.81
CA ASN A 18 -0.85 -3.01 -47.94
C ASN A 18 0.54 -2.88 -48.60
N ARG A 19 1.61 -3.22 -47.87
CA ARG A 19 2.94 -3.45 -48.45
C ARG A 19 3.48 -4.77 -47.94
N ASN A 20 3.33 -5.79 -48.79
CA ASN A 20 4.05 -7.04 -48.69
C ASN A 20 5.55 -6.77 -48.91
N HIS A 21 6.38 -7.11 -47.93
CA HIS A 21 7.81 -7.32 -48.14
C HIS A 21 8.23 -8.57 -47.35
N HIS A 22 8.50 -9.65 -48.10
CA HIS A 22 9.25 -10.80 -47.62
C HIS A 22 10.76 -10.52 -47.78
N GLY A 23 11.55 -10.85 -46.75
CA GLY A 23 13.01 -10.88 -46.88
C GLY A 23 13.80 -10.87 -45.57
N ILE A 24 14.08 -12.08 -45.07
CA ILE A 24 15.30 -12.54 -44.37
C ILE A 24 15.53 -12.11 -42.90
N ASP A 25 15.62 -13.14 -42.06
CA ASP A 25 15.91 -13.18 -40.63
C ASP A 25 17.41 -12.99 -40.32
N VAL A 26 17.75 -12.09 -39.39
CA VAL A 26 19.08 -11.98 -38.78
C VAL A 26 18.92 -11.86 -37.26
N ARG A 27 19.54 -12.85 -36.60
CA ARG A 27 19.56 -13.15 -35.17
C ARG A 27 19.91 -11.96 -34.26
N ASN A 28 19.31 -12.00 -33.06
CA ASN A 28 19.70 -11.32 -31.81
C ASN A 28 19.54 -9.79 -31.73
N GLN A 29 18.28 -9.37 -31.58
CA GLN A 29 17.93 -8.46 -30.49
C GLN A 29 16.47 -8.71 -30.12
N THR A 30 16.18 -9.30 -28.95
CA THR A 30 14.82 -9.37 -28.41
C THR A 30 14.40 -7.98 -27.92
N TYR A 31 14.36 -6.99 -28.81
CA TYR A 31 13.55 -5.82 -28.57
C TYR A 31 12.11 -6.33 -28.58
N ILE A 32 11.38 -6.13 -27.47
CA ILE A 32 9.94 -6.33 -27.47
C ILE A 32 9.39 -5.35 -28.51
N ARG A 33 9.09 -5.86 -29.71
CA ARG A 33 8.56 -5.04 -30.81
C ARG A 33 7.17 -4.58 -30.39
N LEU A 34 7.10 -3.36 -29.87
CA LEU A 34 5.86 -2.74 -29.45
C LEU A 34 4.92 -2.64 -30.65
N THR A 35 3.80 -3.37 -30.59
CA THR A 35 2.71 -3.24 -31.56
C THR A 35 2.17 -1.81 -31.53
N ASP A 36 1.51 -1.38 -32.61
CA ASP A 36 0.98 -0.01 -32.67
C ASP A 36 -0.11 0.24 -31.61
N GLN A 37 -0.80 -0.81 -31.17
CA GLN A 37 -1.70 -0.76 -30.02
C GLN A 37 -0.93 -0.45 -28.72
N HIS A 38 0.20 -1.12 -28.45
CA HIS A 38 1.04 -0.81 -27.30
C HIS A 38 1.55 0.64 -27.33
N LYS A 39 1.99 1.12 -28.50
CA LYS A 39 2.43 2.53 -28.66
C LYS A 39 1.30 3.52 -28.41
N ARG A 40 0.06 3.22 -28.82
CA ARG A 40 -1.11 4.05 -28.53
C ARG A 40 -1.45 4.03 -27.04
N ALA A 41 -1.44 2.86 -26.42
CA ALA A 41 -1.67 2.70 -24.98
C ALA A 41 -0.63 3.47 -24.14
N ILE A 42 0.66 3.36 -24.47
CA ILE A 42 1.74 4.11 -23.81
C ILE A 42 1.51 5.62 -23.95
N ARG A 43 1.13 6.10 -25.15
CA ARG A 43 0.81 7.52 -25.37
C ARG A 43 -0.40 7.96 -24.54
N ALA A 44 -1.43 7.13 -24.43
CA ALA A 44 -2.60 7.43 -23.60
C ALA A 44 -2.23 7.53 -22.11
N ILE A 45 -1.49 6.56 -21.58
CA ILE A 45 -0.99 6.57 -20.19
C ILE A 45 -0.14 7.82 -19.93
N ARG A 46 0.78 8.16 -20.84
CA ARG A 46 1.60 9.37 -20.73
C ARG A 46 0.76 10.64 -20.72
N LYS A 47 -0.26 10.75 -21.57
CA LYS A 47 -1.19 11.90 -21.56
C LYS A 47 -1.94 12.01 -20.23
N ILE A 48 -2.43 10.89 -19.68
CA ILE A 48 -3.10 10.87 -18.37
C ILE A 48 -2.14 11.33 -17.27
N ARG A 49 -0.94 10.75 -17.20
CA ARG A 49 0.09 11.15 -16.22
C ARG A 49 0.46 12.62 -16.36
N TYR A 50 0.60 13.12 -17.58
CA TYR A 50 0.85 14.54 -17.86
C TYR A 50 -0.28 15.44 -17.35
N PHE A 51 -1.55 15.07 -17.57
CA PHE A 51 -2.67 15.86 -17.06
C PHE A 51 -2.76 15.87 -15.54
N VAL A 52 -2.45 14.76 -14.87
CA VAL A 52 -2.32 14.71 -13.41
C VAL A 52 -1.19 15.62 -12.94
N ALA A 53 -0.01 15.54 -13.55
CA ALA A 53 1.13 16.39 -13.22
C ALA A 53 0.82 17.88 -13.45
N ARG A 54 0.18 18.23 -14.58
CA ARG A 54 -0.25 19.60 -14.90
C ARG A 54 -1.29 20.12 -13.90
N ARG A 55 -2.17 19.27 -13.38
CA ARG A 55 -3.13 19.66 -12.33
C ARG A 55 -2.39 19.93 -11.02
N LYS A 56 -1.55 18.98 -10.57
CA LYS A 56 -0.74 19.12 -9.35
C LYS A 56 0.18 20.34 -9.39
N PHE A 57 0.80 20.62 -10.54
CA PHE A 57 1.64 21.80 -10.72
C PHE A 57 0.86 23.11 -10.55
N ARG A 58 -0.33 23.19 -11.16
CA ARG A 58 -1.21 24.36 -10.98
C ARG A 58 -1.73 24.49 -9.55
N GLU A 59 -2.02 23.38 -8.88
CA GLU A 59 -2.41 23.35 -7.47
C GLU A 59 -1.28 23.84 -6.57
N ALA A 60 -0.03 23.39 -6.80
CA ALA A 60 1.14 23.79 -6.02
C ALA A 60 1.51 25.28 -6.16
N LEU A 61 1.07 25.93 -7.24
CA LEU A 61 1.27 27.38 -7.43
C LEU A 61 0.14 28.22 -6.82
N ARG A 62 -0.94 27.61 -6.32
CA ARG A 62 -1.95 28.36 -5.58
C ARG A 62 -1.39 28.72 -4.20
N PRO A 63 -1.63 29.95 -3.71
CA PRO A 63 -1.27 30.28 -2.33
C PRO A 63 -2.05 29.38 -1.37
N TYR A 64 -1.37 28.93 -0.31
CA TYR A 64 -1.99 28.09 0.71
C TYR A 64 -3.12 28.86 1.41
N ASP A 65 -4.28 28.23 1.54
CA ASP A 65 -5.38 28.73 2.35
C ASP A 65 -5.40 28.08 3.75
N VAL A 66 -6.18 28.65 4.68
CA VAL A 66 -6.30 28.09 6.05
C VAL A 66 -6.82 26.65 6.01
N LYS A 67 -7.59 26.29 4.98
CA LYS A 67 -8.12 24.95 4.80
C LYS A 67 -7.02 23.96 4.44
N ASP A 68 -6.04 24.31 3.61
CA ASP A 68 -4.87 23.47 3.29
C ASP A 68 -4.10 23.10 4.57
N VAL A 69 -3.94 24.07 5.48
CA VAL A 69 -3.28 23.85 6.78
C VAL A 69 -4.07 22.87 7.65
N ILE A 70 -5.40 23.06 7.73
CA ILE A 70 -6.28 22.18 8.50
C ILE A 70 -6.29 20.77 7.91
N GLU A 71 -6.39 20.64 6.59
CA GLU A 71 -6.41 19.35 5.89
C GLU A 71 -5.08 18.61 6.04
N GLN A 72 -3.94 19.31 5.92
CA GLN A 72 -2.62 18.73 6.15
C GLN A 72 -2.47 18.23 7.58
N TYR A 73 -2.84 19.04 8.57
CA TYR A 73 -2.80 18.63 9.97
C TYR A 73 -3.70 17.42 10.23
N SER A 74 -4.92 17.45 9.70
CA SER A 74 -5.90 16.35 9.84
C SER A 74 -5.36 15.05 9.26
N ALA A 75 -4.80 15.08 8.05
CA ALA A 75 -4.19 13.92 7.40
C ALA A 75 -2.97 13.40 8.17
N GLY A 76 -2.09 14.31 8.61
CA GLY A 76 -0.90 13.95 9.40
C GLY A 76 -1.25 13.34 10.75
N HIS A 77 -2.28 13.87 11.42
CA HIS A 77 -2.78 13.35 12.68
C HIS A 77 -3.36 11.93 12.53
N VAL A 78 -4.13 11.67 11.47
CA VAL A 78 -4.64 10.32 11.17
C VAL A 78 -3.52 9.32 10.90
N ASP A 79 -2.48 9.70 10.13
CA ASP A 79 -1.30 8.84 9.90
C ASP A 79 -0.56 8.54 11.20
N MET A 80 -0.32 9.56 12.03
CA MET A 80 0.33 9.41 13.33
C MET A 80 -0.46 8.45 14.23
N LEU A 81 -1.77 8.66 14.38
CA LEU A 81 -2.63 7.78 15.16
C LEU A 81 -2.64 6.35 14.62
N GLY A 82 -2.63 6.17 13.30
CA GLY A 82 -2.55 4.85 12.66
C GLY A 82 -1.25 4.10 13.02
N ARG A 83 -0.11 4.80 13.00
CA ARG A 83 1.19 4.25 13.42
C ARG A 83 1.20 3.87 14.90
N ILE A 84 0.67 4.73 15.77
CA ILE A 84 0.56 4.46 17.22
C ILE A 84 -0.31 3.22 17.46
N LYS A 85 -1.47 3.10 16.79
CA LYS A 85 -2.35 1.93 16.92
C LYS A 85 -1.69 0.64 16.42
N ASN A 86 -0.91 0.69 15.34
CA ASN A 86 -0.16 -0.48 14.88
C ASN A 86 0.87 -0.92 15.93
N LEU A 87 1.62 0.04 16.49
CA LEU A 87 2.58 -0.25 17.56
C LEU A 87 1.89 -0.83 18.80
N GLN A 88 0.78 -0.24 19.23
CA GLN A 88 -0.06 -0.76 20.32
C GLN A 88 -0.52 -2.19 20.04
N GLY A 89 -1.03 -2.48 18.84
CA GLY A 89 -1.47 -3.83 18.47
C GLY A 89 -0.34 -4.86 18.50
N ARG A 90 0.87 -4.49 18.06
CA ARG A 90 2.06 -5.35 18.15
C ARG A 90 2.47 -5.60 19.60
N LEU A 91 2.42 -4.57 20.45
CA LEU A 91 2.71 -4.70 21.88
C LEU A 91 1.67 -5.59 22.57
N ASP A 92 0.39 -5.41 22.28
CA ASP A 92 -0.70 -6.24 22.81
C ASP A 92 -0.53 -7.71 22.40
N GLN A 93 -0.04 -7.97 21.18
CA GLN A 93 0.24 -9.33 20.73
C GLN A 93 1.44 -9.96 21.45
N ILE A 94 2.52 -9.19 21.65
CA ILE A 94 3.76 -9.69 22.29
C ILE A 94 3.58 -9.82 23.79
N LEU A 95 3.01 -8.83 24.47
CA LEU A 95 2.93 -8.78 25.93
C LEU A 95 1.60 -9.35 26.45
N GLY A 96 0.55 -9.34 25.63
CA GLY A 96 -0.82 -9.53 26.05
C GLY A 96 -1.49 -8.17 26.26
N ARG A 97 -2.78 -8.08 25.96
CA ARG A 97 -3.53 -6.83 26.06
C ARG A 97 -3.58 -6.35 27.51
N GLN A 98 -3.03 -5.15 27.77
CA GLN A 98 -2.98 -4.61 29.13
C GLN A 98 -4.40 -4.44 29.72
N GLY A 99 -4.58 -4.82 30.99
CA GLY A 99 -5.88 -4.78 31.68
C GLY A 99 -6.84 -5.91 31.33
N SER A 100 -6.54 -6.74 30.33
CA SER A 100 -7.35 -7.92 30.04
C SER A 100 -7.07 -9.03 31.08
N LYS A 101 -8.00 -9.20 32.02
CA LYS A 101 -7.98 -10.33 32.98
C LYS A 101 -8.69 -11.57 32.46
N SER A 102 -9.05 -11.61 31.17
CA SER A 102 -9.69 -12.78 30.59
C SER A 102 -8.75 -13.98 30.68
N LYS A 103 -9.30 -15.13 31.08
CA LYS A 103 -8.59 -16.41 31.17
C LYS A 103 -7.96 -16.79 29.83
N ASP A 104 -8.58 -16.38 28.72
CA ASP A 104 -8.13 -16.67 27.35
C ASP A 104 -6.78 -16.02 27.01
N VAL A 105 -6.47 -14.87 27.63
CA VAL A 105 -5.22 -14.13 27.42
C VAL A 105 -4.03 -14.95 27.92
N TYR A 106 -4.22 -15.71 29.00
CA TYR A 106 -3.20 -16.55 29.61
C TYR A 106 -3.15 -17.96 29.02
N GLU A 107 -4.19 -18.38 28.29
CA GLU A 107 -4.19 -19.65 27.56
C GLU A 107 -3.60 -19.56 26.15
N SER A 108 -3.54 -18.35 25.57
CA SER A 108 -2.82 -18.07 24.32
C SER A 108 -1.39 -18.63 24.35
N LYS A 109 -0.83 -18.97 23.19
CA LYS A 109 0.61 -19.33 23.05
C LYS A 109 1.43 -18.18 22.46
N VAL A 110 0.76 -17.10 22.07
CA VAL A 110 1.35 -16.03 21.25
C VAL A 110 2.01 -14.96 22.13
N CYS A 111 1.41 -14.61 23.26
CA CYS A 111 1.93 -13.55 24.12
C CYS A 111 2.88 -14.06 25.22
N LEU A 112 3.81 -13.21 25.64
CA LEU A 112 4.79 -13.45 26.68
C LEU A 112 4.13 -13.71 28.04
N ALA A 113 3.08 -12.96 28.40
CA ALA A 113 2.36 -13.16 29.66
C ALA A 113 1.84 -14.61 29.82
N SER A 114 1.24 -15.17 28.77
CA SER A 114 0.75 -16.57 28.79
C SER A 114 1.89 -17.58 28.99
N ARG A 115 3.03 -17.34 28.34
CA ARG A 115 4.22 -18.20 28.43
C ARG A 115 4.84 -18.14 29.81
N ILE A 116 4.92 -16.96 30.41
CA ILE A 116 5.41 -16.77 31.79
C ILE A 116 4.53 -17.55 32.77
N VAL A 117 3.21 -17.38 32.72
CA VAL A 117 2.30 -18.11 33.63
C VAL A 117 2.41 -19.62 33.50
N LYS A 118 2.61 -20.14 32.28
CA LYS A 118 2.84 -21.57 32.04
C LYS A 118 4.15 -22.06 32.67
N VAL A 119 5.22 -21.29 32.52
CA VAL A 119 6.52 -21.59 33.15
C VAL A 119 6.43 -21.54 34.68
N GLU A 120 5.78 -20.53 35.25
CA GLU A 120 5.58 -20.42 36.71
C GLU A 120 4.82 -21.63 37.28
N ARG A 121 3.73 -22.05 36.61
CA ARG A 121 2.97 -23.25 37.00
C ARG A 121 3.82 -24.51 36.94
N GLN A 122 4.66 -24.64 35.92
CA GLN A 122 5.58 -25.78 35.79
C GLN A 122 6.62 -25.79 36.92
N ILE A 123 7.23 -24.65 37.22
CA ILE A 123 8.20 -24.52 38.32
C ILE A 123 7.55 -24.89 39.67
N ARG A 124 6.31 -24.44 39.93
CA ARG A 124 5.60 -24.81 41.17
C ARG A 124 5.37 -26.32 41.29
N ARG A 125 5.01 -27.00 40.19
CA ARG A 125 4.85 -28.46 40.18
C ARG A 125 6.17 -29.19 40.42
N LEU A 126 7.26 -28.70 39.83
CA LEU A 126 8.60 -29.27 40.05
C LEU A 126 9.00 -29.15 41.52
N ARG A 127 8.81 -27.97 42.13
CA ARG A 127 9.07 -27.77 43.57
C ARG A 127 8.27 -28.73 44.45
N GLN A 128 6.97 -28.86 44.22
CA GLN A 128 6.13 -29.80 44.99
C GLN A 128 6.58 -31.26 44.83
N ARG A 129 7.09 -31.63 43.65
CA ARG A 129 7.61 -32.98 43.41
C ARG A 129 8.95 -33.19 44.11
N GLU A 130 9.82 -32.18 44.16
CA GLU A 130 11.04 -32.24 44.97
C GLU A 130 10.72 -32.42 46.46
N GLU A 131 9.77 -31.67 47.00
CA GLU A 131 9.32 -31.79 48.39
C GLU A 131 8.79 -33.20 48.71
N GLN A 132 8.03 -33.80 47.79
CA GLN A 132 7.51 -35.17 47.94
C GLN A 132 8.58 -36.27 47.86
N MET A 133 9.75 -36.00 47.30
CA MET A 133 10.86 -36.98 47.25
C MET A 133 11.79 -36.89 48.46
N VAL A 134 11.68 -35.81 49.24
CA VAL A 134 12.49 -35.57 50.45
C VAL A 134 11.79 -36.09 51.72
N HIS A 135 10.54 -36.52 51.60
CA HIS A 135 9.79 -37.30 52.60
C HIS A 135 9.56 -38.73 52.12
#